data_AF-A0A9P6A7W9-F1
#
_entry.id   AF-A0A9P6A7W9-F1
#
_cell.length_a   1.000
_cell.length_b   1.000
_cell.length_c   1.000
_cell.angle_alpha   90.00
_cell.angle_beta   90.00
_cell.angle_gamma   90.00
#
_symmetry.space_group_name_H-M   'P 1'
#
loop_
_entity.id
_entity.type
_entity.pdbx_description
1 polymer ?
#
loop_
_entity_poly.entity_id
_entity_poly.type
_entity_poly.pdbx_seq_one_letter_code
_entity_poly.pdbx_strand_id
1 'polypeptide(L)'
;MIYNLFQSLWIYDSDAPQPDPNGILEFLTGELASAERAGQRAWIIGHVPIVECQSNYYDQIVRRFHSTIAGQFFGHSHKDQFEITYSDYNHPSSLNAVSVALIGPELTPTSGNPVFKLYDVDCDTYEIMDVRVYFTNIPDPSFQN
;
A
#
# COMPACT_ATOMS: atom_id res chain seq x y z
N MET A 1 -1.54 2.26 23.10
CA MET A 1 -0.32 2.07 22.30
C MET A 1 -0.32 3.22 21.29
N ILE A 2 0.32 4.34 21.62
CA ILE A 2 0.24 5.63 20.90
C ILE A 2 1.63 5.96 20.34
N TYR A 3 2.20 5.05 19.54
CA TYR A 3 3.56 5.23 19.03
C TYR A 3 3.63 5.42 17.50
N ASN A 4 2.56 5.12 16.73
CA ASN A 4 2.59 5.23 15.25
C ASN A 4 1.85 6.44 14.66
N LEU A 5 1.17 7.26 15.46
CA LEU A 5 0.55 8.50 14.95
C LEU A 5 1.58 9.53 14.45
N PHE A 6 2.84 9.47 14.93
CA PHE A 6 3.86 10.49 14.66
C PHE A 6 4.59 10.33 13.31
N GLN A 7 4.43 9.22 12.58
CA GLN A 7 5.14 9.01 11.31
C GLN A 7 4.38 9.57 10.09
N SER A 8 3.12 9.98 10.28
CA SER A 8 2.32 10.70 9.27
C SER A 8 2.03 12.12 9.75
N LEU A 9 3.10 12.91 9.97
CA LEU A 9 3.07 14.26 10.55
C LEU A 9 2.10 15.23 9.82
N TRP A 10 1.72 14.93 8.59
CA TRP A 10 0.85 15.75 7.74
C TRP A 10 -0.60 15.29 7.69
N ILE A 11 -0.89 14.08 8.18
CA ILE A 11 -2.25 13.53 8.19
C ILE A 11 -3.01 14.01 9.43
N TYR A 12 -2.33 14.19 10.58
CA TYR A 12 -2.98 14.52 11.84
C TYR A 12 -2.60 15.93 12.32
N ASP A 13 -3.54 16.87 12.25
CA ASP A 13 -3.42 18.23 12.85
C ASP A 13 -3.94 18.27 14.30
N SER A 14 -4.21 17.11 14.91
CA SER A 14 -4.70 17.01 16.28
C SER A 14 -4.34 15.67 16.93
N ASP A 15 -4.07 15.68 18.23
CA ASP A 15 -3.85 14.48 19.04
C ASP A 15 -5.16 13.71 19.34
N ALA A 16 -6.32 14.26 18.97
CA ALA A 16 -7.60 13.58 19.09
C ALA A 16 -7.81 12.61 17.92
N PRO A 17 -8.36 11.41 18.14
CA PRO A 17 -8.76 10.52 17.05
C PRO A 17 -9.81 11.22 16.18
N GLN A 18 -9.46 11.51 14.93
CA GLN A 18 -10.36 12.08 13.92
C GLN A 18 -10.69 11.02 12.87
N PRO A 19 -11.97 10.82 12.52
CA PRO A 19 -12.32 10.07 11.32
C PRO A 19 -11.92 10.90 10.09
N ASP A 20 -11.21 10.27 9.15
CA ASP A 20 -10.75 10.87 7.88
C ASP A 20 -10.12 12.27 8.03
N PRO A 21 -8.99 12.38 8.75
CA PRO A 21 -8.35 13.66 8.93
C PRO A 21 -7.86 14.19 7.56
N ASN A 22 -8.10 15.48 7.34
CA ASN A 22 -7.86 16.17 6.07
C ASN A 22 -8.64 15.63 4.85
N GLY A 23 -9.64 14.77 5.04
CA GLY A 23 -10.53 14.30 3.97
C GLY A 23 -9.85 13.39 2.94
N ILE A 24 -8.78 12.70 3.32
CA ILE A 24 -7.97 11.90 2.38
C ILE A 24 -8.73 10.66 1.87
N LEU A 25 -9.57 10.05 2.70
CA LEU A 25 -10.39 8.90 2.31
C LEU A 25 -11.59 9.34 1.48
N GLU A 26 -12.20 10.49 1.79
CA GLU A 26 -13.21 11.11 0.94
C GLU A 26 -12.64 11.43 -0.44
N PHE A 27 -11.47 12.07 -0.51
CA PHE A 27 -10.76 12.35 -1.75
C PHE A 27 -10.49 11.07 -2.54
N LEU A 28 -9.87 10.06 -1.91
CA LEU A 28 -9.58 8.77 -2.54
C LEU A 28 -10.85 8.12 -3.11
N THR A 29 -11.92 8.12 -2.33
CA THR A 29 -13.22 7.55 -2.75
C THR A 29 -13.79 8.30 -3.96
N GLY A 30 -13.69 9.63 -3.96
CA GLY A 30 -14.15 10.48 -5.06
C GLY A 30 -13.37 10.24 -6.37
N GLU A 31 -12.05 10.11 -6.28
CA GLU A 31 -11.18 9.80 -7.42
C GLU A 31 -11.46 8.40 -7.97
N LEU A 32 -11.53 7.38 -7.10
CA LEU A 32 -11.84 6.01 -7.52
C LEU A 32 -13.24 5.89 -8.14
N ALA A 33 -14.24 6.57 -7.59
CA ALA A 33 -15.57 6.60 -8.17
C ALA A 33 -15.58 7.29 -9.55
N SER A 34 -14.74 8.31 -9.73
CA SER A 34 -14.60 9.00 -11.02
C SER A 34 -13.90 8.12 -12.05
N ALA A 35 -12.84 7.42 -11.66
CA ALA A 35 -12.17 6.42 -12.50
C ALA A 35 -13.12 5.29 -12.91
N GLU A 36 -13.89 4.74 -11.96
CA GLU A 36 -14.91 3.70 -12.23
C GLU A 36 -15.93 4.15 -13.27
N ARG A 37 -16.50 5.36 -13.12
CA ARG A 37 -17.46 5.92 -14.09
C ARG A 37 -16.85 6.17 -15.47
N ALA A 38 -15.55 6.48 -15.52
CA ALA A 38 -14.81 6.67 -16.75
C ALA A 38 -14.31 5.35 -17.38
N GLY A 39 -14.51 4.21 -16.71
CA GLY A 39 -13.96 2.92 -17.15
C GLY A 39 -12.43 2.85 -17.07
N GLN A 40 -11.82 3.68 -16.21
CA GLN A 40 -10.38 3.76 -16.02
C GLN A 40 -9.91 2.81 -14.91
N ARG A 41 -8.63 2.46 -14.95
CA ARG A 41 -7.93 1.75 -13.87
C ARG A 41 -7.12 2.75 -13.05
N ALA A 42 -6.90 2.44 -11.77
CA ALA A 42 -6.16 3.31 -10.85
C ALA A 42 -5.06 2.55 -10.10
N TRP A 43 -3.95 3.24 -9.85
CA TRP A 43 -2.94 2.81 -8.88
C TRP A 43 -3.01 3.67 -7.63
N ILE A 44 -2.88 3.02 -6.47
CA ILE A 44 -2.77 3.72 -5.20
C ILE A 44 -1.31 3.68 -4.77
N ILE A 45 -0.74 4.84 -4.48
CA ILE A 45 0.65 4.96 -4.02
C ILE A 45 0.63 5.71 -2.69
N GLY A 46 1.21 5.11 -1.66
CA GLY A 46 1.34 5.70 -0.33
C GLY A 46 2.68 5.38 0.31
N HIS A 47 2.98 6.01 1.45
CA HIS A 47 4.21 5.69 2.19
C HIS A 47 3.96 4.58 3.23
N VAL A 48 3.09 4.86 4.20
CA VAL A 48 2.74 3.92 5.28
C VAL A 48 1.63 2.99 4.77
N PRO A 49 1.82 1.65 4.82
CA PRO A 49 0.73 0.71 4.60
C PRO A 49 -0.41 1.04 5.58
N ILE A 50 -1.61 1.26 5.04
CA ILE A 50 -2.73 1.85 5.79
C ILE A 50 -3.30 0.89 6.87
N VAL A 51 -2.69 -0.29 7.06
CA VAL A 51 -2.99 -1.23 8.16
C VAL A 51 -2.82 -0.63 9.56
N GLU A 52 -2.05 0.45 9.72
CA GLU A 52 -1.75 1.01 11.04
C GLU A 52 -2.68 2.15 11.49
N CYS A 53 -3.30 2.87 10.55
CA CYS A 53 -4.17 4.02 10.84
C CYS A 53 -5.34 4.06 9.86
N GLN A 54 -6.59 3.97 10.35
CA GLN A 54 -7.82 3.92 9.53
C GLN A 54 -7.96 2.72 8.58
N SER A 55 -7.22 1.64 8.85
CA SER A 55 -7.22 0.39 8.09
C SER A 55 -8.60 -0.16 7.76
N ASN A 56 -9.54 -0.10 8.70
CA ASN A 56 -10.91 -0.58 8.49
C ASN A 56 -11.67 0.23 7.43
N TYR A 57 -11.49 1.55 7.36
CA TYR A 57 -12.16 2.36 6.34
C TYR A 57 -11.51 2.18 4.97
N TYR A 58 -10.18 2.13 4.93
CA TYR A 58 -9.43 1.86 3.72
C TYR A 58 -9.75 0.48 3.12
N ASP A 59 -9.80 -0.57 3.94
CA ASP A 59 -10.19 -1.92 3.50
C ASP A 59 -11.57 -1.93 2.81
N GLN A 60 -12.54 -1.22 3.37
CA GLN A 60 -13.87 -1.10 2.77
C GLN A 60 -13.84 -0.39 1.41
N ILE A 61 -13.03 0.67 1.26
CA ILE A 61 -12.83 1.37 -0.01
C ILE A 61 -12.18 0.43 -1.04
N VAL A 62 -11.09 -0.26 -0.66
CA VAL A 62 -10.40 -1.21 -1.55
C VAL A 62 -11.36 -2.32 -1.98
N ARG A 63 -12.13 -2.90 -1.07
CA ARG A 63 -13.12 -3.94 -1.41
C ARG A 63 -14.21 -3.42 -2.35
N ARG A 64 -14.69 -2.19 -2.17
CA ARG A 64 -15.69 -1.55 -3.04
C ARG A 64 -15.15 -1.30 -4.45
N PHE A 65 -13.90 -0.86 -4.57
CA PHE A 65 -13.30 -0.46 -5.85
C PHE A 65 -12.26 -1.44 -6.38
N HIS A 66 -12.25 -2.69 -5.92
CA HIS A 66 -11.23 -3.69 -6.28
C HIS A 66 -11.12 -3.94 -7.79
N SER A 67 -12.21 -3.79 -8.55
CA SER A 67 -12.21 -3.90 -10.01
C SER A 67 -11.61 -2.67 -10.72
N THR A 68 -11.61 -1.52 -10.06
CA THR A 68 -11.04 -0.26 -10.56
C THR A 68 -9.56 -0.14 -10.21
N ILE A 69 -9.18 -0.60 -9.02
CA ILE A 69 -7.79 -0.61 -8.55
C ILE A 69 -7.00 -1.70 -9.29
N ALA A 70 -5.93 -1.32 -9.98
CA ALA A 70 -5.05 -2.25 -10.69
C ALA A 70 -3.75 -2.56 -9.93
N GLY A 71 -3.41 -1.77 -8.92
CA GLY A 71 -2.20 -1.95 -8.12
C GLY A 71 -2.15 -1.02 -6.93
N GLN A 72 -1.50 -1.45 -5.87
CA GLN A 72 -1.25 -0.65 -4.67
C GLN A 72 0.21 -0.77 -4.26
N PHE A 73 0.87 0.36 -3.99
CA PHE A 73 2.31 0.44 -3.70
C PHE A 73 2.55 1.24 -2.43
N PHE A 74 3.26 0.63 -1.49
CA PHE A 74 3.63 1.24 -0.21
C PHE A 74 5.10 1.01 0.12
N GLY A 75 5.57 1.56 1.23
CA GLY A 75 6.91 1.34 1.75
C GLY A 75 6.89 1.31 3.28
N HIS A 76 7.70 2.16 3.90
CA HIS A 76 7.75 2.41 5.34
C HIS A 76 8.26 1.26 6.23
N SER A 77 7.89 0.00 5.97
CA SER A 77 8.37 -1.14 6.76
C SER A 77 9.84 -1.46 6.55
N HIS A 78 10.45 -0.88 5.50
CA HIS A 78 11.82 -1.12 5.04
C HIS A 78 12.05 -2.57 4.58
N LYS A 79 10.99 -3.35 4.42
CA LYS A 79 11.04 -4.79 4.13
C LYS A 79 10.30 -5.10 2.83
N ASP A 80 10.79 -6.11 2.13
CA ASP A 80 10.08 -6.68 0.99
C ASP A 80 8.89 -7.52 1.48
N GLN A 81 7.68 -6.95 1.36
CA GLN A 81 6.46 -7.54 1.86
C GLN A 81 5.29 -7.28 0.90
N PHE A 82 4.18 -7.94 1.16
CA PHE A 82 2.90 -7.63 0.54
C PHE A 82 1.76 -7.90 1.52
N GLU A 83 0.63 -7.26 1.28
CA GLU A 83 -0.62 -7.46 2.03
C GLU A 83 -1.73 -7.84 1.06
N ILE A 84 -2.63 -8.73 1.49
CA ILE A 84 -3.75 -9.20 0.67
C ILE A 84 -5.06 -8.73 1.29
N THR A 85 -5.89 -8.10 0.49
CA THR A 85 -7.28 -7.76 0.84
C THR A 85 -8.20 -8.88 0.38
N TYR A 86 -9.05 -9.37 1.29
CA TYR A 86 -10.05 -10.39 1.00
C TYR A 86 -11.47 -9.80 0.99
N SER A 87 -12.34 -10.32 0.13
CA SER A 87 -13.76 -9.97 0.16
C SER A 87 -14.54 -10.66 1.27
N ASP A 88 -14.10 -11.86 1.71
CA ASP A 88 -14.57 -12.56 2.91
C ASP A 88 -13.38 -13.00 3.78
N TYR A 89 -13.21 -12.32 4.92
CA TYR A 89 -12.17 -12.62 5.89
C TYR A 89 -12.47 -13.83 6.79
N ASN A 90 -13.71 -14.35 6.81
CA ASN A 90 -14.02 -15.54 7.60
C ASN A 90 -13.46 -16.82 6.96
N HIS A 91 -13.29 -16.82 5.63
CA HIS A 91 -12.78 -17.95 4.86
C HIS A 91 -11.78 -17.49 3.79
N PRO A 92 -10.58 -17.02 4.17
CA PRO A 92 -9.60 -16.51 3.21
C PRO A 92 -9.12 -17.63 2.27
N SER A 93 -9.13 -17.34 0.97
CA SER A 93 -8.71 -18.25 -0.10
C SER A 93 -8.23 -17.46 -1.32
N SER A 94 -7.63 -18.14 -2.29
CA SER A 94 -7.27 -17.50 -3.56
C SER A 94 -8.49 -16.99 -4.35
N LEU A 95 -9.68 -17.55 -4.11
CA LEU A 95 -10.91 -17.19 -4.84
C LEU A 95 -11.53 -15.87 -4.37
N ASN A 96 -11.20 -15.43 -3.15
CA ASN A 96 -11.73 -14.20 -2.56
C ASN A 96 -10.64 -13.19 -2.20
N ALA A 97 -9.39 -13.42 -2.63
CA ALA A 97 -8.35 -12.39 -2.66
C ALA A 97 -8.67 -11.40 -3.77
N VAL A 98 -9.01 -10.15 -3.40
CA VAL A 98 -9.51 -9.14 -4.34
C VAL A 98 -8.52 -8.02 -4.62
N SER A 99 -7.47 -7.88 -3.80
CA SER A 99 -6.41 -6.91 -4.07
C SER A 99 -5.12 -7.28 -3.35
N VAL A 100 -4.00 -6.78 -3.87
CA VAL A 100 -2.67 -6.90 -3.26
C VAL A 100 -2.03 -5.53 -3.13
N ALA A 101 -1.46 -5.27 -1.96
CA ALA A 101 -0.62 -4.11 -1.69
C ALA A 101 0.84 -4.54 -1.62
N LEU A 102 1.65 -4.01 -2.53
CA LEU A 102 3.06 -4.34 -2.66
C LEU A 102 3.88 -3.35 -1.84
N ILE A 103 4.60 -3.85 -0.84
CA ILE A 103 5.40 -3.03 0.06
C ILE A 103 6.85 -3.10 -0.40
N GLY A 104 7.37 -1.94 -0.78
CA GLY A 104 8.74 -1.75 -1.25
C GLY A 104 9.74 -1.77 -0.08
N PRO A 105 10.90 -2.43 -0.26
CA PRO A 105 12.03 -2.32 0.66
C PRO A 105 12.67 -0.93 0.57
N GLU A 106 13.65 -0.66 1.42
CA GLU A 106 14.36 0.62 1.42
C GLU A 106 15.63 0.63 0.55
N LEU A 107 15.91 1.80 -0.03
CA LEU A 107 17.22 2.10 -0.63
C LEU A 107 18.26 2.49 0.42
N THR A 108 17.82 3.10 1.53
CA THR A 108 18.71 3.50 2.61
C THR A 108 19.16 2.26 3.36
N PRO A 109 20.44 2.08 3.68
CA PRO A 109 20.89 0.85 4.31
C PRO A 109 20.76 0.92 5.84
N THR A 110 19.53 1.09 6.35
CA THR A 110 19.31 1.13 7.81
C THR A 110 18.99 -0.24 8.40
N SER A 111 18.34 -1.10 7.60
CA SER A 111 17.76 -2.39 8.01
C SER A 111 18.10 -3.50 7.02
N GLY A 112 19.12 -3.30 6.18
CA GLY A 112 19.43 -4.17 5.07
C GLY A 112 20.42 -3.55 4.09
N ASN A 113 20.81 -4.36 3.12
CA ASN A 113 21.41 -3.82 1.90
C ASN A 113 20.42 -2.92 1.16
N PRO A 114 20.87 -1.88 0.45
CA PRO A 114 20.04 -1.11 -0.47
C PRO A 114 19.30 -2.00 -1.47
N VAL A 115 17.97 -1.83 -1.55
CA VAL A 115 17.09 -2.60 -2.45
C VAL A 115 16.14 -1.69 -3.21
N PHE A 116 15.83 -2.04 -4.46
CA PHE A 116 14.69 -1.47 -5.19
C PHE A 116 13.93 -2.54 -5.96
N LYS A 117 12.68 -2.23 -6.31
CA LYS A 117 11.79 -3.09 -7.09
C LYS A 117 11.51 -2.49 -8.47
N LEU A 118 11.45 -3.37 -9.46
CA LEU A 118 10.97 -3.10 -10.81
C LEU A 118 9.68 -3.89 -11.02
N TYR A 119 8.61 -3.21 -11.42
CA TYR A 119 7.31 -3.82 -11.66
C TYR A 119 7.06 -3.93 -13.16
N ASP A 120 6.73 -5.14 -13.61
CA ASP A 120 6.26 -5.37 -14.97
C ASP A 120 4.74 -5.24 -14.99
N VAL A 121 4.24 -4.42 -15.93
CA VAL A 121 2.85 -3.96 -15.98
C VAL A 121 2.24 -4.34 -17.33
N ASP A 122 1.02 -4.88 -17.30
CA ASP A 122 0.23 -5.07 -18.51
C ASP A 122 -0.26 -3.72 -19.06
N CYS A 123 -0.02 -3.43 -20.34
CA CYS A 123 -0.33 -2.12 -20.91
C CYS A 123 -1.83 -1.86 -21.14
N ASP A 124 -2.66 -2.91 -21.12
CA ASP A 124 -4.10 -2.80 -21.37
C ASP A 124 -4.88 -2.80 -20.05
N THR A 125 -4.52 -3.67 -19.11
CA THR A 125 -5.20 -3.81 -17.82
C THR A 125 -4.57 -3.00 -16.70
N TYR A 126 -3.32 -2.55 -16.87
CA TYR A 126 -2.50 -1.87 -15.86
C TYR A 126 -2.23 -2.72 -14.61
N GLU A 127 -2.46 -4.04 -14.68
CA GLU A 127 -2.20 -4.97 -13.60
C GLU A 127 -0.71 -5.30 -13.51
N ILE A 128 -0.27 -5.64 -12.30
CA ILE A 128 1.11 -6.05 -12.05
C ILE A 128 1.27 -7.51 -12.43
N MET A 129 2.14 -7.76 -13.40
CA MET A 129 2.38 -9.07 -14.00
C MET A 129 3.56 -9.78 -13.35
N ASP A 130 4.62 -9.03 -13.02
CA ASP A 130 5.82 -9.56 -12.36
C ASP A 130 6.55 -8.49 -11.54
N VAL A 131 7.39 -8.92 -10.61
CA VAL A 131 8.20 -8.05 -9.75
C VAL A 131 9.63 -8.55 -9.71
N ARG A 132 10.58 -7.69 -10.10
CA ARG A 132 12.01 -7.95 -10.03
C ARG A 132 12.65 -7.11 -8.93
N VAL A 133 13.34 -7.79 -8.01
CA VAL A 133 13.98 -7.17 -6.85
C VAL A 133 15.49 -7.11 -7.06
N TYR A 134 16.06 -5.92 -6.99
CA TYR A 134 17.49 -5.68 -7.14
C TYR A 134 18.05 -5.20 -5.81
N PHE A 135 19.10 -5.86 -5.34
CA PHE A 135 19.79 -5.48 -4.10
C PHE A 135 21.29 -5.43 -4.33
N THR A 136 21.99 -4.59 -3.57
CA THR A 136 23.46 -4.64 -3.52
C THR A 136 23.90 -5.70 -2.52
N ASN A 137 24.95 -6.47 -2.81
CA ASN A 137 25.50 -7.41 -1.83
C ASN A 137 26.72 -6.78 -1.14
N ILE A 138 26.48 -5.99 -0.08
CA ILE A 138 27.54 -5.36 0.71
C ILE A 138 27.70 -6.17 2.01
N PRO A 139 28.85 -6.85 2.21
CA PRO A 139 29.08 -7.68 3.39
C PRO A 139 29.49 -6.86 4.63
N ASP A 140 28.86 -5.69 4.82
CA ASP A 140 29.11 -4.86 6.00
C ASP A 140 28.10 -5.22 7.10
N PRO A 141 28.57 -5.62 8.30
CA PRO A 141 27.69 -5.97 9.42
C PRO A 141 26.75 -4.84 9.84
N SER A 142 27.09 -3.58 9.58
CA SER A 142 26.24 -2.43 9.91
C SER A 142 24.92 -2.39 9.12
N PHE A 143 24.79 -3.19 8.06
CA PHE A 143 23.62 -3.26 7.18
C PHE A 143 22.79 -4.55 7.36
N GLN A 144 23.02 -5.35 8.41
CA GLN A 144 22.41 -6.68 8.59
C GLN A 144 21.57 -6.82 9.87
N ASN A 145 21.08 -5.70 10.43
CA ASN A 145 20.37 -5.69 11.73
C ASN A 145 19.05 -6.45 11.72
#